data_AF-A0A6N4SX49-F1
#
_entry.id   AF-A0A6N4SX49-F1
#
_cell.length_a   1.000
_cell.length_b   1.000
_cell.length_c   1.000
_cell.angle_alpha   90.00
_cell.angle_beta   90.00
_cell.angle_gamma   90.00
#
_symmetry.space_group_name_H-M   'P 1'
#
loop_
_entity.id
_entity.type
_entity.pdbx_description
1 polymer ?
#
loop_
_entity_poly.entity_id
_entity_poly.type
_entity_poly.pdbx_seq_one_letter_code
_entity_poly.pdbx_strand_id
1 'polypeptide(L)'
;MKLQNVSFEASAPNIYMEKGFLHLHVTVVCVFIFLYAAKVFLLLANKSAALDKLRRKTKLADAVLGSSILVTGVFLLIKTPVVETYLLVKIVLVIASIPIGIIAMKKMDKALAIAAALIYVYVFAVAKTDSLQLKKEAFVTPAFQSGTATDSAHTIREGEVIFAAKCVLCHGKDGRLQLNGAKDLSVSTLTNAETIELIKSGNGLMPGFKDEFNEEQLNALAGYVEGLRK
;
A
#
# COMPACT_ATOMS: atom_id res chain seq x y z
N MET A 1 9.85 10.81 -52.31
CA MET A 1 8.61 10.30 -51.71
C MET A 1 8.89 10.06 -50.23
N LYS A 2 8.51 11.00 -49.36
CA LYS A 2 8.75 10.96 -47.90
C LYS A 2 7.76 9.96 -47.29
N LEU A 3 8.25 8.90 -46.66
CA LEU A 3 7.43 8.01 -45.83
C LEU A 3 7.21 8.70 -44.49
N GLN A 4 5.95 8.96 -44.19
CA GLN A 4 5.48 9.64 -42.99
C GLN A 4 5.54 8.64 -41.82
N ASN A 5 6.37 8.96 -40.83
CA ASN A 5 6.40 8.29 -39.53
C ASN A 5 5.02 8.44 -38.88
N VAL A 6 4.29 7.35 -38.75
CA VAL A 6 3.15 7.26 -37.83
C VAL A 6 3.73 6.92 -36.47
N SER A 7 4.03 7.97 -35.69
CA SER A 7 4.28 7.87 -34.26
C SER A 7 3.02 7.31 -33.60
N PHE A 8 3.10 6.06 -33.15
CA PHE A 8 2.18 5.49 -32.18
C PHE A 8 2.34 6.31 -30.89
N GLU A 9 1.47 7.31 -30.70
CA GLU A 9 1.27 7.96 -29.41
C GLU A 9 0.84 6.87 -28.43
N ALA A 10 1.81 6.36 -27.67
CA ALA A 10 1.55 5.66 -26.43
C ALA A 10 0.84 6.66 -25.52
N SER A 11 -0.49 6.61 -25.56
CA SER A 11 -1.36 7.30 -24.62
C SER A 11 -0.80 7.09 -23.22
N ALA A 12 -0.41 8.17 -22.55
CA ALA A 12 0.08 8.11 -21.17
C ALA A 12 -0.86 7.21 -20.36
N PRO A 13 -0.35 6.21 -19.60
CA PRO A 13 -1.20 5.38 -18.77
C PRO A 13 -2.00 6.33 -17.88
N ASN A 14 -3.34 6.22 -17.92
CA ASN A 14 -4.22 7.06 -17.13
C ASN A 14 -3.96 6.78 -15.64
N ILE A 15 -2.97 7.46 -15.05
CA ILE A 15 -2.59 7.38 -13.64
C ILE A 15 -3.83 7.58 -12.75
N TYR A 16 -4.80 8.38 -13.23
CA TYR A 16 -6.09 8.61 -12.59
C TYR A 16 -7.02 7.39 -12.58
N MET A 17 -7.07 6.60 -13.67
CA MET A 17 -7.86 5.36 -13.68
C MET A 17 -7.25 4.29 -12.76
N GLU A 18 -5.93 4.18 -12.72
CA GLU A 18 -5.25 3.21 -11.83
C GLU A 18 -5.49 3.52 -10.34
N LYS A 19 -5.41 4.79 -9.95
CA LYS A 19 -5.80 5.24 -8.60
C LYS A 19 -7.28 5.00 -8.30
N GLY A 20 -8.15 5.14 -9.31
CA GLY A 20 -9.58 4.86 -9.18
C GLY A 20 -9.89 3.39 -8.88
N PHE A 21 -9.24 2.45 -9.59
CA PHE A 21 -9.39 1.02 -9.33
C PHE A 21 -8.86 0.60 -7.96
N LEU A 22 -7.75 1.22 -7.50
CA LEU A 22 -7.25 1.00 -6.14
C LEU A 22 -8.25 1.46 -5.07
N HIS A 23 -8.82 2.66 -5.22
CA HIS A 23 -9.85 3.17 -4.29
C HIS A 23 -11.10 2.29 -4.30
N LEU A 24 -11.55 1.85 -5.47
CA LEU A 24 -12.67 0.91 -5.60
C LEU A 24 -12.37 -0.39 -4.86
N HIS A 25 -11.21 -1.00 -5.09
CA HIS A 25 -10.80 -2.24 -4.43
C HIS A 25 -10.81 -2.10 -2.90
N VAL A 26 -10.13 -1.07 -2.38
CA VAL A 26 -10.06 -0.80 -0.94
C VAL A 26 -11.45 -0.56 -0.35
N THR A 27 -12.31 0.18 -1.05
CA THR A 27 -13.68 0.46 -0.60
C THR A 27 -14.50 -0.83 -0.48
N VAL A 28 -14.46 -1.70 -1.51
CA VAL A 28 -15.17 -2.98 -1.50
C VAL A 28 -14.65 -3.89 -0.38
N VAL A 29 -13.34 -3.93 -0.16
CA VAL A 29 -12.72 -4.69 0.96
C VAL A 29 -13.22 -4.16 2.32
N CYS A 30 -13.23 -2.85 2.52
CA CYS A 30 -13.74 -2.24 3.76
C CYS A 30 -15.21 -2.61 4.03
N VAL A 31 -16.07 -2.55 3.01
CA VAL A 31 -17.48 -2.94 3.12
C VAL A 31 -17.62 -4.42 3.45
N PHE A 32 -16.83 -5.29 2.82
CA PHE A 32 -16.82 -6.72 3.12
C PHE A 32 -16.42 -7.01 4.57
N ILE A 33 -15.32 -6.38 5.04
CA ILE A 33 -14.85 -6.53 6.43
C ILE A 33 -15.93 -6.05 7.42
N PHE A 34 -16.57 -4.92 7.14
CA PHE A 34 -17.64 -4.39 7.98
C PHE A 34 -18.85 -5.34 8.07
N LEU A 35 -19.31 -5.88 6.92
CA LEU A 35 -20.41 -6.85 6.90
C LEU A 35 -20.06 -8.16 7.60
N TYR A 36 -18.81 -8.61 7.47
CA TYR A 36 -18.32 -9.78 8.19
C TYR A 36 -18.26 -9.51 9.70
N ALA A 37 -17.72 -8.36 10.13
CA ALA A 37 -17.65 -7.95 11.53
C ALA A 37 -19.05 -7.85 12.18
N ALA A 38 -20.05 -7.32 11.46
CA ALA A 38 -21.43 -7.29 11.93
C ALA A 38 -22.00 -8.70 12.22
N LYS A 39 -21.65 -9.70 11.39
CA LYS A 39 -22.04 -11.10 11.62
C LYS A 39 -21.30 -11.70 12.81
N VAL A 40 -19.99 -11.44 12.94
CA VAL A 40 -19.21 -11.87 14.10
C VAL A 40 -19.82 -11.27 15.37
N PHE A 41 -20.14 -9.98 15.38
CA PHE A 41 -20.79 -9.33 16.52
C PHE A 41 -22.11 -10.00 16.92
N LEU A 42 -22.98 -10.30 15.96
CA LEU A 42 -24.24 -11.02 16.23
C LEU A 42 -24.00 -12.46 16.75
N LEU A 43 -22.97 -13.13 16.24
CA LEU A 43 -22.56 -14.46 16.71
C LEU A 43 -22.04 -14.41 18.15
N LEU A 44 -21.25 -13.40 18.50
CA LEU A 44 -20.72 -13.20 19.85
C LEU A 44 -21.81 -12.78 20.83
N ALA A 45 -22.78 -11.98 20.38
CA ALA A 45 -23.96 -11.59 21.14
C ALA A 45 -24.99 -12.73 21.32
N ASN A 46 -24.69 -13.95 20.86
CA ASN A 46 -25.59 -15.12 20.87
C ASN A 46 -26.95 -14.87 20.18
N LYS A 47 -27.05 -13.88 19.28
CA LYS A 47 -28.30 -13.55 18.57
C LYS A 47 -28.41 -14.38 17.28
N SER A 48 -28.51 -15.71 17.42
CA SER A 48 -28.53 -16.67 16.29
C SER A 48 -29.64 -16.38 15.26
N ALA A 49 -30.86 -16.06 15.71
CA ALA A 49 -31.97 -15.74 14.81
C ALA A 49 -31.72 -14.48 13.97
N ALA A 50 -31.13 -13.44 14.59
CA ALA A 50 -30.76 -12.21 13.89
C ALA A 50 -29.57 -12.45 12.93
N LEU A 51 -28.60 -13.27 13.34
CA LEU A 51 -27.47 -13.68 12.52
C LEU A 51 -27.93 -14.42 11.26
N ASP A 52 -28.82 -15.41 11.39
CA ASP A 52 -29.35 -16.15 10.25
C ASP A 52 -30.16 -15.25 9.31
N LYS A 53 -30.92 -14.30 9.86
CA LYS A 53 -31.65 -13.30 9.06
C LYS A 53 -30.68 -12.43 8.27
N LEU A 54 -29.63 -11.92 8.92
CA LEU A 54 -28.61 -11.10 8.26
C LEU A 54 -27.87 -11.91 7.19
N ARG A 55 -27.42 -13.13 7.50
CA ARG A 55 -26.70 -14.02 6.58
C ARG A 55 -27.53 -14.37 5.35
N ARG A 56 -28.84 -14.61 5.51
CA ARG A 56 -29.74 -14.85 4.37
C ARG A 56 -29.92 -13.59 3.51
N LYS A 57 -30.11 -12.42 4.13
CA LYS A 57 -30.31 -11.15 3.42
C LYS A 57 -29.05 -10.71 2.66
N THR A 58 -27.87 -10.88 3.26
CA THR A 58 -26.61 -10.46 2.64
C THR A 58 -25.98 -11.53 1.75
N LYS A 59 -26.54 -12.75 1.64
CA LYS A 59 -25.92 -13.85 0.88
C LYS A 59 -25.47 -13.46 -0.52
N LEU A 60 -26.32 -12.74 -1.26
CA LEU A 60 -25.99 -12.26 -2.59
C LEU A 60 -24.94 -11.13 -2.54
N ALA A 61 -25.12 -10.16 -1.64
CA ALA A 61 -24.17 -9.07 -1.45
C ALA A 61 -22.77 -9.58 -1.08
N ASP A 62 -22.67 -10.57 -0.20
CA ASP A 62 -21.41 -11.18 0.22
C ASP A 62 -20.71 -11.89 -0.93
N ALA A 63 -21.46 -12.62 -1.75
CA ALA A 63 -20.93 -13.28 -2.94
C ALA A 63 -20.43 -12.25 -3.96
N VAL A 64 -21.22 -11.22 -4.23
CA VAL A 64 -20.87 -10.14 -5.18
C VAL A 64 -19.66 -9.35 -4.69
N LEU A 65 -19.60 -9.00 -3.41
CA LEU A 65 -18.46 -8.30 -2.82
C LEU A 65 -17.21 -9.18 -2.86
N GLY A 66 -17.31 -10.46 -2.50
CA GLY A 66 -16.19 -11.40 -2.59
C GLY A 66 -15.65 -11.54 -4.03
N SER A 67 -16.54 -11.73 -5.01
CA SER A 67 -16.16 -11.75 -6.43
C SER A 67 -15.54 -10.42 -6.88
N SER A 68 -16.08 -9.29 -6.43
CA SER A 68 -15.55 -7.96 -6.75
C SER A 68 -14.15 -7.76 -6.21
N ILE A 69 -13.86 -8.22 -4.99
CA ILE A 69 -12.51 -8.19 -4.39
C ILE A 69 -11.53 -9.02 -5.22
N LEU A 70 -11.93 -10.21 -5.65
CA LEU A 70 -11.10 -11.09 -6.48
C LEU A 70 -10.82 -10.46 -7.86
N VAL A 71 -11.85 -10.00 -8.56
CA VAL A 71 -11.70 -9.40 -9.90
C VAL A 71 -10.82 -8.15 -9.85
N THR A 72 -11.13 -7.23 -8.93
CA THR A 72 -10.36 -5.98 -8.79
C THR A 72 -8.94 -6.25 -8.28
N GLY A 73 -8.76 -7.24 -7.39
CA GLY A 73 -7.44 -7.65 -6.91
C GLY A 73 -6.56 -8.26 -8.01
N VAL A 74 -7.12 -9.12 -8.85
CA VAL A 74 -6.41 -9.69 -10.02
C VAL A 74 -6.05 -8.59 -11.02
N PHE A 75 -6.96 -7.65 -11.27
CA PHE A 75 -6.68 -6.51 -12.14
C PHE A 75 -5.50 -5.67 -11.63
N LEU A 76 -5.49 -5.35 -10.33
CA LEU A 76 -4.36 -4.64 -9.71
C LEU A 76 -3.06 -5.44 -9.80
N LEU A 77 -3.12 -6.76 -9.61
CA LEU A 77 -1.95 -7.64 -9.71
C LEU A 77 -1.31 -7.63 -11.11
N ILE A 78 -2.11 -7.66 -12.17
CA ILE A 78 -1.61 -7.62 -13.56
C ILE A 78 -0.92 -6.28 -13.88
N LYS A 79 -1.32 -5.20 -13.19
CA LYS A 79 -0.76 -3.86 -13.35
C LYS A 79 0.45 -3.60 -12.46
N THR A 80 0.74 -4.46 -11.49
CA THR A 80 1.94 -4.35 -10.67
C THR A 80 3.14 -4.94 -11.43
N PRO A 81 4.20 -4.14 -11.71
CA PRO A 81 5.34 -4.59 -12.50
C PRO A 81 6.21 -5.64 -11.81
N VAL A 82 6.14 -5.75 -10.48
CA VAL A 82 6.89 -6.70 -9.66
C VAL A 82 5.96 -7.29 -8.60
N VAL A 83 5.83 -8.62 -8.58
CA VAL A 83 5.06 -9.32 -7.55
C VAL A 83 5.96 -9.56 -6.35
N GLU A 84 5.84 -8.69 -5.35
CA GLU A 84 6.59 -8.84 -4.10
C GLU A 84 6.03 -9.96 -3.23
N THR A 85 6.89 -10.57 -2.41
CA THR A 85 6.54 -11.71 -1.55
C THR A 85 5.33 -11.42 -0.65
N TYR A 86 5.21 -10.19 -0.14
CA TYR A 86 4.06 -9.80 0.69
C TYR A 86 2.73 -9.90 -0.07
N LEU A 87 2.73 -9.59 -1.36
CA LEU A 87 1.54 -9.57 -2.19
C LEU A 87 1.05 -10.99 -2.45
N LEU A 88 1.97 -11.93 -2.67
CA LEU A 88 1.66 -13.34 -2.83
C LEU A 88 1.12 -13.95 -1.53
N VAL A 89 1.79 -13.70 -0.40
CA VAL A 89 1.32 -14.15 0.92
C VAL A 89 -0.07 -13.59 1.20
N LYS A 90 -0.31 -12.31 0.94
CA LYS A 90 -1.62 -11.66 1.10
C LYS A 90 -2.71 -12.37 0.30
N ILE A 91 -2.46 -12.70 -0.98
CA ILE A 91 -3.44 -13.36 -1.85
C ILE A 91 -3.80 -14.75 -1.29
N VAL A 92 -2.80 -15.55 -0.91
CA VAL A 92 -3.01 -16.88 -0.32
C VAL A 92 -3.85 -16.78 0.96
N LEU A 93 -3.53 -15.79 1.81
CA LEU A 93 -4.19 -15.58 3.09
C LEU A 93 -5.66 -15.15 2.92
N VAL A 94 -5.97 -14.33 1.92
CA VAL A 94 -7.36 -13.98 1.55
C VAL A 94 -8.12 -15.20 1.03
N ILE A 95 -7.56 -15.93 0.07
CA ILE A 95 -8.22 -17.09 -0.54
C ILE A 95 -8.49 -18.16 0.51
N ALA A 96 -7.55 -18.40 1.44
CA ALA A 96 -7.73 -19.35 2.53
C ALA A 96 -8.74 -18.89 3.58
N SER A 97 -8.82 -17.58 3.87
CA SER A 97 -9.70 -17.07 4.93
C SER A 97 -11.17 -16.97 4.53
N ILE A 98 -11.50 -16.79 3.24
CA ILE A 98 -12.89 -16.81 2.74
C ILE A 98 -13.64 -18.10 3.14
N PRO A 99 -13.16 -19.33 2.83
CA PRO A 99 -13.84 -20.55 3.24
C PRO A 99 -13.86 -20.73 4.76
N ILE A 100 -12.79 -20.33 5.46
CA ILE A 100 -12.73 -20.38 6.93
C ILE A 100 -13.85 -19.53 7.55
N GLY A 101 -14.04 -18.29 7.07
CA GLY A 101 -15.12 -17.41 7.54
C GLY A 101 -16.51 -17.97 7.25
N ILE A 102 -16.72 -18.57 6.08
CA ILE A 102 -18.00 -19.23 5.74
C ILE A 102 -18.27 -20.42 6.66
N ILE A 103 -17.27 -21.27 6.90
CA ILE A 103 -17.38 -22.44 7.77
C ILE A 103 -17.65 -22.01 9.21
N ALA A 104 -16.94 -21.00 9.71
CA ALA A 104 -17.15 -20.45 11.04
C ALA A 104 -18.61 -20.00 11.25
N MET A 105 -19.15 -19.26 10.28
CA MET A 105 -20.53 -18.78 10.32
C MET A 105 -21.56 -19.91 10.19
N LYS A 106 -21.24 -20.99 9.47
CA LYS A 106 -22.12 -22.17 9.35
C LYS A 106 -22.11 -23.04 10.62
N LYS A 107 -20.94 -23.20 11.23
CA LYS A 107 -20.75 -24.01 12.45
C LYS A 107 -21.06 -23.25 13.74
N MET A 108 -21.35 -21.94 13.64
CA MET A 108 -21.55 -21.04 14.78
C MET A 108 -20.33 -21.02 15.72
N ASP A 109 -19.14 -21.26 15.16
CA ASP A 109 -17.89 -21.31 15.91
C ASP A 109 -17.33 -19.89 16.09
N LYS A 110 -17.39 -19.41 17.32
CA LYS A 110 -16.95 -18.06 17.69
C LYS A 110 -15.44 -17.89 17.52
N ALA A 111 -14.66 -18.89 17.88
CA ALA A 111 -13.20 -18.82 17.83
C ALA A 111 -12.74 -18.74 16.38
N LEU A 112 -13.29 -19.60 15.52
CA LEU A 112 -12.98 -19.59 14.09
C LEU A 112 -13.46 -18.30 13.40
N ALA A 113 -14.60 -17.76 13.84
CA ALA A 113 -15.14 -16.52 13.30
C ALA A 113 -14.28 -15.30 13.64
N ILE A 114 -13.79 -15.22 14.90
CA ILE A 114 -12.85 -14.19 15.35
C ILE A 114 -11.51 -14.34 14.62
N ALA A 115 -10.98 -15.56 14.50
CA ALA A 115 -9.72 -15.81 13.80
C ALA A 115 -9.77 -15.32 12.35
N ALA A 116 -10.85 -15.62 11.62
CA ALA A 116 -11.06 -15.11 10.27
C ALA A 116 -11.21 -13.57 10.24
N ALA A 117 -11.88 -12.96 11.22
CA ALA A 117 -11.97 -11.50 11.31
C ALA A 117 -10.59 -10.85 11.48
N LEU A 118 -9.77 -11.38 12.40
CA LEU A 118 -8.41 -10.91 12.64
C LEU A 118 -7.54 -11.07 11.41
N ILE A 119 -7.69 -12.18 10.69
CA ILE A 119 -7.01 -12.41 9.41
C ILE A 119 -7.39 -11.33 8.39
N TYR A 120 -8.68 -11.00 8.22
CA TYR A 120 -9.08 -9.96 7.27
C TYR A 120 -8.54 -8.59 7.66
N VAL A 121 -8.54 -8.26 8.95
CA VAL A 121 -7.97 -7.01 9.47
C VAL A 121 -6.45 -6.97 9.26
N TYR A 122 -5.75 -8.09 9.50
CA TYR A 122 -4.32 -8.22 9.26
C TYR A 122 -3.99 -8.02 7.77
N VAL A 123 -4.69 -8.70 6.87
CA VAL A 123 -4.54 -8.52 5.42
C VAL A 123 -4.75 -7.06 5.01
N PHE A 124 -5.77 -6.40 5.58
CA PHE A 124 -6.03 -5.00 5.31
C PHE A 124 -4.92 -4.09 5.82
N ALA A 125 -4.36 -4.39 6.99
CA ALA A 125 -3.23 -3.65 7.55
C ALA A 125 -1.97 -3.83 6.68
N VAL A 126 -1.62 -5.07 6.33
CA VAL A 126 -0.52 -5.39 5.39
C VAL A 126 -0.71 -4.68 4.05
N ALA A 127 -1.95 -4.59 3.55
CA ALA A 127 -2.27 -3.89 2.31
C ALA A 127 -2.10 -2.36 2.39
N LYS A 128 -2.09 -1.78 3.60
CA LYS A 128 -1.91 -0.35 3.82
C LYS A 128 -0.46 0.00 4.15
N THR A 129 0.28 -0.96 4.71
CA THR A 129 1.68 -0.80 5.10
C THR A 129 2.67 -1.34 4.08
N ASP A 130 2.18 -1.97 2.99
CA ASP A 130 2.97 -2.65 1.94
C ASP A 130 4.08 -3.55 2.51
N SER A 131 3.86 -4.12 3.70
CA SER A 131 4.85 -4.88 4.46
C SER A 131 4.20 -6.01 5.24
N LEU A 132 4.81 -7.21 5.23
CA LEU A 132 4.36 -8.39 6.01
C LEU A 132 4.56 -8.22 7.51
N GLN A 133 5.60 -7.48 7.88
CA GLN A 133 5.88 -7.14 9.25
C GLN A 133 5.03 -5.91 9.59
N LEU A 134 3.98 -6.09 10.38
CA LEU A 134 3.39 -4.96 11.11
C LEU A 134 4.45 -4.51 12.11
N LYS A 135 5.38 -3.67 11.67
CA LYS A 135 6.44 -3.15 12.53
C LYS A 135 5.75 -2.48 13.71
N LYS A 136 5.93 -3.07 14.89
CA LYS A 136 5.27 -2.74 16.16
C LYS A 136 5.82 -1.41 16.73
N GLU A 137 5.89 -0.37 15.91
CA GLU A 137 6.43 0.92 16.32
C GLU A 137 5.38 1.74 17.10
N ALA A 138 4.11 1.30 17.16
CA ALA A 138 3.02 2.04 17.80
C ALA A 138 2.69 1.64 19.25
N PHE A 139 3.37 0.66 19.87
CA PHE A 139 3.02 0.29 21.27
C PHE A 139 4.16 -0.27 22.15
N VAL A 140 5.43 -0.29 21.73
CA VAL A 140 6.50 -0.62 22.68
C VAL A 140 7.63 0.39 22.55
N THR A 141 7.92 0.99 23.69
CA THR A 141 9.08 1.79 24.08
C THR A 141 10.35 1.42 23.30
N PRO A 142 11.16 2.40 22.85
CA PRO A 142 12.33 2.14 22.03
C PRO A 142 13.41 1.46 22.87
N ALA A 143 13.61 0.17 22.63
CA ALA A 143 14.87 -0.51 22.89
C ALA A 143 15.34 -1.07 21.55
N PHE A 144 16.25 -0.32 20.94
CA PHE A 144 17.31 -0.73 20.02
C PHE A 144 17.34 -2.21 19.65
N GLN A 145 17.25 -2.53 18.36
CA GLN A 145 18.12 -3.52 17.72
C GLN A 145 18.47 -3.12 16.29
N SER A 146 19.77 -2.91 16.09
CA SER A 146 20.47 -2.79 14.83
C SER A 146 20.62 -4.13 14.09
N GLY A 147 20.71 -4.03 12.75
CA GLY A 147 21.20 -5.06 11.82
C GLY A 147 20.08 -5.90 11.22
N THR A 148 19.97 -6.10 9.90
CA THR A 148 21.04 -6.30 8.92
C THR A 148 20.67 -5.81 7.52
N ALA A 149 21.70 -5.40 6.77
CA ALA A 149 21.64 -5.14 5.34
C ALA A 149 21.18 -6.37 4.56
N THR A 150 19.91 -6.38 4.11
CA THR A 150 19.46 -7.26 3.02
C THR A 150 18.18 -6.73 2.39
N ASP A 151 18.14 -5.49 1.90
CA ASP A 151 17.09 -5.14 0.92
C ASP A 151 17.35 -3.84 0.15
N SER A 152 18.46 -3.77 -0.60
CA SER A 152 18.76 -2.60 -1.45
C SER A 152 17.64 -2.31 -2.46
N ALA A 153 16.88 -3.33 -2.89
CA ALA A 153 15.73 -3.15 -3.77
C ALA A 153 14.53 -2.51 -3.05
N HIS A 154 14.24 -2.94 -1.83
CA HIS A 154 13.16 -2.37 -1.01
C HIS A 154 13.47 -0.93 -0.58
N THR A 155 14.72 -0.65 -0.17
CA THR A 155 15.16 0.70 0.21
C THR A 155 15.06 1.68 -0.96
N ILE A 156 15.40 1.26 -2.20
CA ILE A 156 15.27 2.13 -3.39
C ILE A 156 13.80 2.40 -3.73
N ARG A 157 12.93 1.39 -3.62
CA ARG A 157 11.49 1.53 -3.86
C ARG A 157 10.81 2.46 -2.85
N GLU A 158 11.20 2.35 -1.58
CA GLU A 158 10.69 3.23 -0.53
C GLU A 158 11.07 4.71 -0.80
N GLY A 159 12.32 4.96 -1.19
CA GLY A 159 12.78 6.28 -1.60
C GLY A 159 12.01 6.84 -2.80
N GLU A 160 11.74 6.01 -3.81
CA GLU A 160 10.94 6.37 -4.98
C GLU A 160 9.50 6.78 -4.60
N VAL A 161 8.85 6.01 -3.73
CA VAL A 161 7.48 6.29 -3.28
C VAL A 161 7.41 7.61 -2.53
N ILE A 162 8.35 7.86 -1.62
CA ILE A 162 8.42 9.13 -0.87
C ILE A 162 8.68 10.29 -1.83
N PHE A 163 9.62 10.14 -2.75
CA PHE A 163 9.96 11.16 -3.75
C PHE A 163 8.75 11.51 -4.62
N ALA A 164 8.02 10.49 -5.10
CA ALA A 164 6.82 10.64 -5.91
C ALA A 164 5.69 11.38 -5.16
N ALA A 165 5.56 11.16 -3.85
CA ALA A 165 4.52 11.77 -3.04
C ALA A 165 4.82 13.22 -2.64
N LYS A 166 6.09 13.56 -2.40
CA LYS A 166 6.46 14.80 -1.70
C LYS A 166 7.40 15.71 -2.48
N CYS A 167 8.23 15.16 -3.37
CA CYS A 167 9.33 15.90 -4.01
C CYS A 167 9.04 16.22 -5.48
N VAL A 168 8.29 15.35 -6.19
CA VAL A 168 7.99 15.49 -7.63
C VAL A 168 7.26 16.78 -7.97
N LEU A 169 6.46 17.33 -7.06
CA LEU A 169 5.74 18.58 -7.30
C LEU A 169 6.68 19.73 -7.69
N CYS A 170 7.87 19.78 -7.09
CA CYS A 170 8.84 20.84 -7.35
C CYS A 170 10.04 20.37 -8.18
N HIS A 171 10.48 19.13 -7.97
CA HIS A 171 11.67 18.58 -8.63
C HIS A 171 11.35 17.75 -9.88
N GLY A 172 10.10 17.37 -10.13
CA GLY A 172 9.74 16.51 -11.26
C GLY A 172 10.16 15.05 -11.05
N LYS A 173 9.63 14.14 -11.88
CA LYS A 173 9.92 12.69 -11.76
C LYS A 173 11.38 12.35 -12.01
N ASP A 174 12.05 13.15 -12.84
CA ASP A 174 13.46 13.01 -13.20
C ASP A 174 14.39 13.93 -12.40
N GLY A 175 13.85 14.72 -11.45
CA GLY A 175 14.65 15.64 -10.64
C GLY A 175 14.99 16.97 -11.33
N ARG A 176 14.45 17.24 -12.53
CA ARG A 176 14.85 18.37 -13.39
C ARG A 176 13.80 19.46 -13.57
N LEU A 177 12.67 19.42 -12.85
CA LEU A 177 11.56 20.36 -13.05
C LEU A 177 11.89 21.81 -12.63
N GLN A 178 12.69 21.96 -11.56
CA GLN A 178 13.17 23.26 -11.07
C GLN A 178 12.05 24.28 -10.74
N LEU A 179 10.88 23.82 -10.32
CA LEU A 179 9.76 24.70 -10.00
C LEU A 179 10.04 25.50 -8.71
N ASN A 180 9.61 26.77 -8.67
CA ASN A 180 9.73 27.65 -7.50
C ASN A 180 11.16 27.75 -6.92
N GLY A 181 12.16 27.76 -7.79
CA GLY A 181 13.57 27.84 -7.38
C GLY A 181 14.17 26.52 -6.89
N ALA A 182 13.46 25.40 -7.05
CA ALA A 182 14.03 24.08 -6.88
C ALA A 182 15.24 23.89 -7.80
N LYS A 183 16.30 23.27 -7.28
CA LYS A 183 17.50 22.95 -8.08
C LYS A 183 17.32 21.64 -8.84
N ASP A 184 18.03 21.51 -9.95
CA ASP A 184 18.15 20.25 -10.69
C ASP A 184 18.93 19.24 -9.83
N LEU A 185 18.27 18.14 -9.47
CA LEU A 185 18.84 17.11 -8.61
C LEU A 185 19.83 16.21 -9.35
N SER A 186 19.71 16.11 -10.68
CA SER A 186 20.58 15.25 -11.50
C SER A 186 22.02 15.76 -11.59
N VAL A 187 22.25 17.04 -11.28
CA VAL A 187 23.57 17.67 -11.24
C VAL A 187 24.07 17.92 -9.81
N SER A 188 23.33 17.43 -8.81
CA SER A 188 23.70 17.62 -7.40
C SER A 188 24.99 16.88 -7.06
N THR A 189 25.90 17.56 -6.36
CA THR A 189 27.14 17.00 -5.84
C THR A 189 27.10 16.71 -4.34
N LEU A 190 25.92 16.84 -3.72
CA LEU A 190 25.77 16.63 -2.27
C LEU A 190 25.98 15.16 -1.91
N THR A 191 26.66 14.89 -0.81
CA THR A 191 26.73 13.54 -0.24
C THR A 191 25.36 13.09 0.26
N ASN A 192 25.19 11.78 0.51
CA ASN A 192 23.96 11.27 1.14
C ASN A 192 23.67 11.94 2.48
N ALA A 193 24.70 12.14 3.31
CA ALA A 193 24.55 12.79 4.62
C ALA A 193 24.06 14.24 4.49
N GLU A 194 24.67 15.02 3.58
CA GLU A 194 24.25 16.41 3.31
C GLU A 194 22.84 16.46 2.70
N THR A 195 22.50 15.51 1.84
CA THR A 195 21.16 15.40 1.25
C THR A 195 20.12 15.16 2.33
N ILE A 196 20.38 14.24 3.27
CA ILE A 196 19.50 13.97 4.41
C ILE A 196 19.34 15.21 5.29
N GLU A 197 20.44 15.90 5.60
CA GLU A 197 20.39 17.12 6.42
C GLU A 197 19.58 18.23 5.75
N LEU A 198 19.73 18.40 4.44
CA LEU A 198 18.96 19.35 3.65
C LEU A 198 17.47 18.98 3.60
N ILE A 199 17.13 17.69 3.50
CA ILE A 199 15.74 17.22 3.55
C ILE A 199 15.14 17.47 4.94
N LYS A 200 15.90 17.24 6.01
CA LYS A 200 15.44 17.49 7.39
C LYS A 200 15.17 18.98 7.63
N SER A 201 16.12 19.84 7.25
CA SER A 201 16.09 21.28 7.54
C SER A 201 15.27 22.10 6.54
N GLY A 202 15.14 21.62 5.30
CA GLY A 202 14.60 22.40 4.20
C GLY A 202 15.60 23.47 3.72
N ASN A 203 15.30 24.12 2.60
CA ASN A 203 16.11 25.22 2.09
C ASN A 203 15.29 26.16 1.21
N GLY A 204 15.28 27.44 1.57
CA GLY A 204 14.47 28.45 0.89
C GLY A 204 12.98 28.09 0.92
N LEU A 205 12.40 27.81 -0.24
CA LEU A 205 10.99 27.40 -0.38
C LEU A 205 10.76 25.90 -0.21
N MET A 206 11.83 25.10 -0.08
CA MET A 206 11.71 23.67 0.23
C MET A 206 11.41 23.51 1.74
N PRO A 207 10.26 22.93 2.13
CA PRO A 207 9.95 22.69 3.54
C PRO A 207 10.91 21.64 4.14
N GLY A 208 11.15 21.73 5.44
CA GLY A 208 11.89 20.72 6.19
C GLY A 208 11.01 19.56 6.60
N PHE A 209 11.51 18.33 6.43
CA PHE A 209 10.77 17.08 6.68
C PHE A 209 11.26 16.30 7.90
N LYS A 210 11.98 16.95 8.81
CA LYS A 210 12.58 16.32 10.01
C LYS A 210 11.60 15.46 10.81
N ASP A 211 10.37 15.92 10.97
CA ASP A 211 9.35 15.26 11.79
C ASP A 211 8.43 14.35 10.97
N GLU A 212 8.57 14.34 9.65
CA GLU A 212 7.75 13.51 8.74
C GLU A 212 8.39 12.16 8.43
N PHE A 213 9.72 12.06 8.46
CA PHE A 213 10.45 10.86 8.06
C PHE A 213 11.42 10.38 9.14
N ASN A 214 11.49 9.06 9.31
CA ASN A 214 12.50 8.43 10.15
C ASN A 214 13.85 8.31 9.39
N GLU A 215 14.91 7.86 10.07
CA GLU A 215 16.24 7.77 9.47
C GLU A 215 16.33 6.78 8.30
N GLU A 216 15.59 5.68 8.35
CA GLU A 216 15.56 4.66 7.30
C GLU A 216 14.96 5.23 6.01
N GLN A 217 13.83 5.95 6.15
CA GLN A 217 13.15 6.64 5.05
C GLN A 217 14.00 7.76 4.44
N LEU A 218 14.74 8.49 5.26
CA LEU A 218 15.64 9.55 4.78
C LEU A 218 16.83 8.97 4.02
N ASN A 219 17.41 7.87 4.49
CA ASN A 219 18.47 7.16 3.77
C ASN A 219 17.95 6.58 2.45
N ALA A 220 16.76 5.98 2.44
CA ALA A 220 16.09 5.49 1.24
C ALA A 220 15.87 6.61 0.21
N LEU A 221 15.33 7.74 0.65
CA LEU A 221 15.07 8.90 -0.19
C LEU A 221 16.36 9.52 -0.74
N ALA A 222 17.39 9.65 0.10
CA ALA A 222 18.69 10.19 -0.34
C ALA A 222 19.35 9.27 -1.38
N GLY A 223 19.31 7.95 -1.18
CA GLY A 223 19.81 6.97 -2.15
C GLY A 223 19.03 7.01 -3.48
N TYR A 224 17.71 7.21 -3.44
CA TYR A 224 16.92 7.41 -4.66
C TYR A 224 17.33 8.69 -5.41
N VAL A 225 17.50 9.80 -4.69
CA VAL A 225 17.94 11.09 -5.27
C VAL A 225 19.35 10.97 -5.87
N GLU A 226 20.25 10.22 -5.23
CA GLU A 226 21.56 9.92 -5.79
C GLU A 226 21.46 9.15 -7.11
N GLY A 227 20.53 8.19 -7.20
CA GLY A 227 20.25 7.44 -8.43
C GLY A 227 19.70 8.29 -9.60
N LEU A 228 19.22 9.51 -9.34
CA LEU A 228 18.79 10.45 -10.38
C LEU A 228 19.97 11.20 -11.04
N ARG A 229 21.17 11.11 -10.46
CA ARG A 229 22.38 11.76 -10.98
C ARG A 229 22.90 11.00 -12.21
N LYS A 230 23.42 11.74 -13.19
CA LYS A 230 23.95 11.18 -14.45
C LYS A 230 25.38 11.64 -14.69
#